data_AF-A0AA40KK54-F1
#
_entry.id   AF-A0AA40KK54-F1
#
_cell.length_a   1.000
_cell.length_b   1.000
_cell.length_c   1.000
_cell.angle_alpha   90.00
_cell.angle_beta   90.00
_cell.angle_gamma   90.00
#
_symmetry.space_group_name_H-M   'P 1'
#
loop_
_entity.id
_entity.type
_entity.pdbx_description
1 polymer ?
#
loop_
_entity_poly.entity_id
_entity_poly.type
_entity_poly.pdbx_seq_one_letter_code
_entity_poly.pdbx_strand_id
1 'polypeptide(L)'
;MDLDISYIEPLLDDWLEGLQLIIKAQEKLINATDEFYMPYIAVPIPIVNAIYKITEYLHLERDIRYIAIHLYDKFMCNYFWEKYKNTDSTQSSWSQICKSISSQSVLYLMSCLQLANKMNSHLNNLKIPQVLGILQRIDKKSVYTHKIIVSSEFKVFKTIGFRMPLCTPLNCIEILLAATGLKDTPRMQELTVDLLDLFYLQRKKIYSHLQCLIQGYIARNIEEKRSLMTLESNVLFLGASVILCGTFFLYIKSETVDVIAIKLSQLIDIKVNNIWDMANILLTMAIQE
;
A
#
# COMPACT_ATOMS: atom_id res chain seq x y z
N MET A 1 2.05 18.84 -24.89
CA MET A 1 2.32 17.74 -25.83
C MET A 1 1.22 16.75 -25.54
N ASP A 2 0.15 16.78 -26.35
CA ASP A 2 -0.98 15.88 -26.17
C ASP A 2 -0.50 14.48 -26.53
N LEU A 3 -0.25 13.67 -25.50
CA LEU A 3 0.04 12.25 -25.67
C LEU A 3 -1.22 11.61 -26.25
N ASP A 4 -1.11 11.07 -27.47
CA ASP A 4 -2.18 10.34 -28.14
C ASP A 4 -2.57 9.11 -27.29
N ILE A 5 -3.66 9.18 -26.52
CA ILE A 5 -4.07 8.12 -25.58
C ILE A 5 -4.77 6.96 -26.34
N SER A 6 -4.94 7.05 -27.66
CA SER A 6 -5.67 6.04 -28.47
C SER A 6 -5.07 4.64 -28.40
N TYR A 7 -3.77 4.50 -28.11
CA TYR A 7 -3.12 3.20 -27.92
C TYR A 7 -3.29 2.61 -26.51
N ILE A 8 -3.80 3.38 -25.54
CA ILE A 8 -3.99 2.93 -24.14
C ILE A 8 -5.32 2.22 -23.98
N GLU A 9 -6.39 2.74 -24.60
CA GLU A 9 -7.74 2.15 -24.49
C GLU A 9 -7.79 0.64 -24.81
N PRO A 10 -7.13 0.12 -25.86
CA PRO A 10 -7.11 -1.32 -26.17
C PRO A 10 -6.38 -2.16 -25.13
N LEU A 11 -5.49 -1.56 -24.32
CA LEU A 11 -4.68 -2.26 -23.31
C LEU A 11 -5.30 -2.19 -21.91
N LEU A 12 -6.36 -1.39 -21.72
CA LEU A 12 -6.99 -1.23 -20.40
C LEU A 12 -7.58 -2.54 -19.90
N ASP A 13 -8.23 -3.30 -20.77
CA ASP A 13 -8.83 -4.59 -20.43
C ASP A 13 -7.73 -5.59 -20.02
N ASP A 14 -6.66 -5.71 -20.80
CA ASP A 14 -5.51 -6.57 -20.49
C ASP A 14 -4.83 -6.18 -19.16
N TRP A 15 -4.69 -4.87 -18.90
CA TRP A 15 -4.11 -4.37 -17.65
C TRP A 15 -5.01 -4.65 -16.45
N LEU A 16 -6.32 -4.47 -16.59
CA LEU A 16 -7.29 -4.78 -15.55
C LEU A 16 -7.32 -6.28 -15.25
N GLU A 17 -7.32 -7.13 -16.27
CA GLU A 17 -7.20 -8.58 -16.10
C GLU A 17 -5.91 -8.95 -15.35
N GLY A 18 -4.78 -8.36 -15.74
CA GLY A 18 -3.50 -8.54 -15.05
C GLY A 18 -3.56 -8.15 -13.57
N LEU A 19 -4.16 -7.00 -13.25
CA LEU A 19 -4.35 -6.53 -11.88
C LEU A 19 -5.26 -7.46 -11.07
N GLN A 20 -6.38 -7.90 -11.65
CA GLN A 20 -7.29 -8.83 -11.01
C GLN A 20 -6.61 -10.18 -10.72
N LEU A 21 -5.76 -10.68 -11.63
CA LEU A 21 -4.98 -11.90 -11.40
C LEU A 21 -4.01 -11.75 -10.21
N ILE A 22 -3.34 -10.61 -10.12
CA ILE A 22 -2.40 -10.32 -9.02
C ILE A 22 -3.14 -10.25 -7.68
N ILE A 23 -4.29 -9.57 -7.65
CA ILE A 23 -5.13 -9.47 -6.45
C ILE A 23 -5.64 -10.85 -6.05
N LYS A 24 -6.22 -11.63 -6.97
CA LYS A 24 -6.69 -13.00 -6.69
C LYS A 24 -5.57 -13.91 -6.17
N ALA A 25 -4.34 -13.73 -6.64
CA ALA A 25 -3.19 -14.46 -6.10
C ALA A 25 -2.88 -14.07 -4.64
N GLN A 26 -2.99 -12.78 -4.31
CA GLN A 26 -2.82 -12.28 -2.94
C GLN A 26 -3.95 -12.75 -2.01
N GLU A 27 -5.21 -12.76 -2.48
CA GLU A 27 -6.36 -13.27 -1.73
C GLU A 27 -6.19 -14.76 -1.39
N LYS A 28 -5.67 -15.56 -2.34
CA LYS A 28 -5.35 -16.97 -2.09
C LYS A 28 -4.29 -17.15 -1.00
N LEU A 29 -3.28 -16.30 -0.94
CA LEU A 29 -2.25 -16.34 0.11
C LEU A 29 -2.85 -16.01 1.49
N ILE A 30 -3.76 -15.05 1.58
CA ILE A 30 -4.43 -14.67 2.84
C ILE A 30 -5.33 -15.80 3.36
N ASN A 31 -6.00 -16.50 2.44
CA ASN A 31 -6.92 -17.58 2.77
C ASN A 31 -6.22 -18.93 2.99
N ALA A 32 -4.96 -19.07 2.58
CA ALA A 32 -4.17 -20.28 2.81
C ALA A 32 -4.05 -20.55 4.32
N THR A 33 -4.26 -21.79 4.73
CA THR A 33 -4.18 -22.20 6.15
C THR A 33 -2.76 -22.27 6.66
N ASP A 34 -1.79 -22.44 5.76
CA ASP A 34 -0.43 -22.87 6.10
C ASP A 34 0.58 -21.71 6.14
N GLU A 35 0.16 -20.50 5.76
CA GLU A 35 1.00 -19.30 5.75
C GLU A 35 0.41 -18.22 6.66
N PHE A 36 1.21 -17.75 7.62
CA PHE A 36 0.88 -16.59 8.44
C PHE A 36 1.15 -15.32 7.63
N TYR A 37 0.16 -14.86 6.87
CA TYR A 37 0.19 -13.55 6.23
C TYR A 37 -0.89 -12.65 6.83
N MET A 38 -0.45 -11.56 7.48
CA MET A 38 -1.31 -10.54 8.08
C MET A 38 -0.99 -9.20 7.43
N PRO A 39 -1.73 -8.80 6.38
CA PRO A 39 -1.47 -7.58 5.64
C PRO A 39 -1.41 -6.34 6.54
N TYR A 40 -0.44 -5.46 6.28
CA TYR A 40 -0.25 -4.15 6.91
C TYR A 40 0.00 -4.16 8.43
N ILE A 41 0.20 -5.33 9.05
CA ILE A 41 0.53 -5.41 10.48
C ILE A 41 1.87 -4.74 10.80
N ALA A 42 2.80 -4.77 9.84
CA ALA A 42 4.12 -4.17 9.96
C ALA A 42 4.15 -2.68 9.63
N VAL A 43 3.04 -2.09 9.19
CA VAL A 43 2.95 -0.69 8.75
C VAL A 43 2.00 0.11 9.64
N PRO A 44 2.31 0.32 10.94
CA PRO A 44 1.56 1.23 11.76
C PRO A 44 1.81 2.70 11.35
N ILE A 45 0.96 3.61 11.82
CA ILE A 45 1.01 5.05 11.52
C ILE A 45 2.43 5.66 11.66
N PRO A 46 3.25 5.34 12.69
CA PRO A 46 4.61 5.88 12.78
C PRO A 46 5.52 5.48 11.63
N ILE A 47 5.33 4.29 11.05
CA ILE A 47 6.12 3.83 9.89
C ILE A 47 5.68 4.58 8.62
N VAL A 48 4.37 4.73 8.39
CA VAL A 48 3.84 5.54 7.27
C VAL A 48 4.39 6.97 7.36
N ASN A 49 4.28 7.60 8.53
CA ASN A 49 4.82 8.94 8.79
C ASN A 49 6.34 9.03 8.55
N ALA A 50 7.09 8.00 8.94
CA ALA A 50 8.53 7.97 8.69
C ALA A 50 8.82 7.91 7.18
N ILE A 51 8.12 7.07 6.42
CA ILE A 51 8.25 6.99 4.96
C ILE A 51 7.94 8.35 4.33
N TYR A 52 6.84 9.00 4.73
CA TYR A 52 6.43 10.29 4.14
C TYR A 52 7.47 11.38 4.41
N LYS A 53 7.94 11.50 5.67
CA LYS A 53 8.97 12.48 6.03
C LYS A 53 10.30 12.22 5.35
N ILE A 54 10.73 10.96 5.23
CA ILE A 54 12.00 10.61 4.60
C ILE A 54 11.95 10.89 3.09
N THR A 55 10.87 10.48 2.42
CA THR A 55 10.69 10.73 0.98
C THR A 55 10.56 12.21 0.67
N GLU A 56 9.87 12.99 1.50
CA GLU A 56 9.80 14.45 1.39
C GLU A 56 11.16 15.11 1.59
N TYR A 57 11.89 14.72 2.64
CA TYR A 57 13.24 15.22 2.92
C TYR A 57 14.23 14.95 1.78
N LEU A 58 14.05 13.83 1.07
CA LEU A 58 14.88 13.42 -0.05
C LEU A 58 14.35 13.92 -1.40
N HIS A 59 13.22 14.63 -1.42
CA HIS A 59 12.53 15.07 -2.63
C HIS A 59 12.28 13.94 -3.63
N LEU A 60 11.83 12.79 -3.11
CA LEU A 60 11.47 11.64 -3.93
C LEU A 60 10.05 11.79 -4.49
N GLU A 61 9.80 11.16 -5.64
CA GLU A 61 8.47 11.07 -6.24
C GLU A 61 7.46 10.40 -5.28
N ARG A 62 6.19 10.83 -5.35
CA ARG A 62 5.15 10.41 -4.39
C ARG A 62 4.91 8.90 -4.44
N ASP A 63 4.98 8.30 -5.63
CA ASP A 63 4.78 6.87 -5.90
C ASP A 63 5.72 5.97 -5.10
N ILE A 64 6.96 6.44 -4.87
CA ILE A 64 7.98 5.71 -4.11
C ILE A 64 7.48 5.41 -2.69
N ARG A 65 6.64 6.28 -2.11
CA ARG A 65 6.06 6.09 -0.77
C ARG A 65 5.20 4.83 -0.73
N TYR A 66 4.33 4.64 -1.72
CA TYR A 66 3.41 3.50 -1.77
C TYR A 66 4.15 2.20 -2.07
N ILE A 67 5.11 2.22 -3.01
CA ILE A 67 5.97 1.05 -3.27
C ILE A 67 6.71 0.66 -1.98
N ALA A 68 7.29 1.63 -1.27
CA ALA A 68 8.01 1.37 -0.03
C ALA A 68 7.11 0.82 1.09
N ILE A 69 5.89 1.34 1.24
CA ILE A 69 4.89 0.82 2.21
C ILE A 69 4.61 -0.66 1.95
N HIS A 70 4.23 -1.00 0.72
CA HIS A 70 3.88 -2.37 0.34
C HIS A 70 5.08 -3.32 0.43
N LEU A 71 6.25 -2.85 -0.01
CA LEU A 71 7.47 -3.62 0.06
C LEU A 71 7.86 -3.91 1.51
N TYR A 72 7.81 -2.89 2.38
CA TYR A 72 8.15 -3.04 3.78
C TYR A 72 7.17 -3.99 4.49
N ASP A 73 5.86 -3.87 4.23
CA ASP A 73 4.87 -4.78 4.79
C ASP A 73 5.16 -6.24 4.44
N LYS A 74 5.31 -6.51 3.13
CA LYS A 74 5.56 -7.86 2.62
C LYS A 74 6.87 -8.43 3.13
N PHE A 75 7.94 -7.63 3.13
CA PHE A 75 9.23 -8.03 3.67
C PHE A 75 9.13 -8.38 5.15
N MET A 76 8.50 -7.53 5.96
CA MET A 76 8.41 -7.73 7.40
C MET A 76 7.57 -8.95 7.76
N CYS A 77 6.47 -9.20 7.03
CA CYS A 77 5.67 -10.42 7.18
C CYS A 77 6.50 -11.68 6.88
N ASN A 78 7.18 -11.72 5.73
CA ASN A 78 8.02 -12.86 5.34
C ASN A 78 9.17 -13.07 6.32
N TYR A 79 9.85 -11.99 6.72
CA TYR A 79 10.97 -12.04 7.64
C TYR A 79 10.55 -12.49 9.04
N PHE A 80 9.39 -12.03 9.52
CA PHE A 80 8.81 -12.49 10.77
C PHE A 80 8.49 -13.99 10.70
N TRP A 81 7.86 -14.45 9.62
CA TRP A 81 7.49 -15.84 9.43
C TRP A 81 8.71 -16.77 9.33
N GLU A 82 9.76 -16.34 8.63
CA GLU A 82 11.04 -17.06 8.57
C GLU A 82 11.67 -17.21 9.96
N LYS A 83 11.62 -16.16 10.78
CA LYS A 83 12.11 -16.22 12.17
C LYS A 83 11.23 -17.09 13.06
N TYR A 84 9.91 -17.02 12.87
CA TYR A 84 8.94 -17.84 13.59
C TYR A 84 9.22 -19.34 13.36
N LYS A 85 9.36 -19.77 12.10
CA LYS A 85 9.60 -21.18 11.74
C LYS A 85 10.91 -21.75 12.27
N ASN A 86 11.92 -20.92 12.44
CA ASN A 86 13.27 -21.32 12.82
C ASN A 86 13.53 -21.28 14.34
N THR A 87 12.51 -21.03 15.18
CA THR A 87 12.70 -20.82 16.62
C THR A 87 11.89 -21.80 17.46
N ASP A 88 12.50 -22.34 18.52
CA ASP A 88 11.81 -23.15 19.53
C ASP A 88 10.79 -22.29 20.31
N SER A 89 9.59 -22.81 20.51
CA SER A 89 8.39 -22.09 21.02
C SER A 89 8.44 -21.77 22.53
N THR A 90 9.46 -21.03 22.97
CA THR A 90 9.60 -20.57 24.37
C THR A 90 9.34 -19.06 24.50
N GLN A 91 8.84 -18.60 25.65
CA GLN A 91 8.53 -17.18 25.86
C GLN A 91 9.77 -16.28 25.80
N SER A 92 10.93 -16.79 26.22
CA SER A 92 12.21 -16.08 26.15
C SER A 92 12.66 -15.88 24.69
N SER A 93 12.46 -16.88 23.83
CA SER A 93 12.82 -16.80 22.40
C SER A 93 11.97 -15.77 21.64
N TRP A 94 10.68 -15.65 21.96
CA TRP A 94 9.80 -14.61 21.38
C TRP A 94 10.30 -13.20 21.64
N SER A 95 10.69 -12.90 22.88
CA SER A 95 11.19 -11.56 23.23
C SER A 95 12.47 -11.21 22.47
N GLN A 96 13.31 -12.20 22.19
CA GLN A 96 14.55 -12.05 21.44
C GLN A 96 14.29 -11.83 19.95
N ILE A 97 13.34 -12.56 19.36
CA ILE A 97 12.91 -12.34 17.96
C ILE A 97 12.41 -10.91 17.78
N CYS A 98 11.48 -10.47 18.64
CA CYS A 98 10.92 -9.12 18.55
C CYS A 98 12.00 -8.04 18.70
N LYS A 99 12.94 -8.21 19.63
CA LYS A 99 14.09 -7.30 19.79
C LYS A 99 15.00 -7.29 18.56
N SER A 100 15.26 -8.45 17.97
CA SER A 100 16.08 -8.56 16.76
C SER A 100 15.42 -7.84 15.58
N ILE A 101 14.13 -8.09 15.34
CA ILE A 101 13.36 -7.45 14.28
C ILE A 101 13.30 -5.93 14.50
N SER A 102 12.98 -5.48 15.71
CA SER A 102 12.86 -4.05 16.00
C SER A 102 14.18 -3.31 15.86
N SER A 103 15.31 -3.91 16.29
CA SER A 103 16.64 -3.30 16.19
C SER A 103 17.09 -3.03 14.74
N GLN A 104 16.54 -3.75 13.76
CA GLN A 104 16.90 -3.62 12.34
C GLN A 104 15.81 -2.95 11.51
N SER A 105 14.66 -2.63 12.11
CA SER A 105 13.47 -2.11 11.41
C SER A 105 13.76 -0.86 10.59
N VAL A 106 14.52 0.11 11.15
CA VAL A 106 14.90 1.34 10.46
C VAL A 106 15.81 1.05 9.25
N LEU A 107 16.76 0.12 9.39
CA LEU A 107 17.64 -0.28 8.30
C LEU A 107 16.84 -0.97 7.17
N TYR A 108 15.89 -1.84 7.53
CA TYR A 108 15.01 -2.48 6.56
C TYR A 108 14.08 -1.49 5.88
N LEU A 109 13.55 -0.49 6.61
CA LEU A 109 12.75 0.58 6.03
C LEU A 109 13.55 1.36 4.97
N MET A 110 14.77 1.76 5.30
CA MET A 110 15.66 2.44 4.35
C MET A 110 16.07 1.54 3.17
N SER A 111 16.17 0.24 3.38
CA SER A 111 16.43 -0.74 2.31
C SER A 111 15.23 -0.83 1.36
N CYS A 112 14.00 -0.83 1.89
CA CYS A 112 12.79 -0.81 1.08
C CYS A 112 12.67 0.49 0.26
N LEU A 113 13.00 1.64 0.86
CA LEU A 113 13.03 2.92 0.16
C LEU A 113 14.06 2.96 -0.97
N GLN A 114 15.26 2.41 -0.76
CA GLN A 114 16.28 2.31 -1.82
C GLN A 114 15.79 1.46 -3.00
N LEU A 115 15.20 0.29 -2.72
CA LEU A 115 14.64 -0.59 -3.75
C LEU A 115 13.48 0.08 -4.49
N ALA A 116 12.55 0.70 -3.77
CA ALA A 116 11.43 1.43 -4.36
C ALA A 116 11.92 2.55 -5.29
N ASN A 117 12.91 3.32 -4.85
CA ASN A 117 13.49 4.40 -5.64
C ASN A 117 14.22 3.88 -6.90
N LYS A 118 14.94 2.75 -6.80
CA LYS A 118 15.59 2.11 -7.96
C LYS A 118 14.59 1.59 -8.98
N MET A 119 13.38 1.21 -8.55
CA MET A 119 12.33 0.75 -9.45
C MET A 119 11.60 1.88 -10.14
N ASN A 120 11.40 3.02 -9.46
CA ASN A 120 10.64 4.14 -10.03
C ASN A 120 11.49 5.10 -10.84
N SER A 121 12.75 5.33 -10.44
CA SER A 121 13.56 6.41 -10.99
C SER A 121 14.68 5.92 -11.89
N HIS A 122 14.70 6.39 -13.13
CA HIS A 122 15.84 6.22 -14.04
C HIS A 122 17.01 7.17 -13.73
N LEU A 123 16.80 8.25 -12.98
CA LEU A 123 17.76 9.37 -12.87
C LEU A 123 18.16 9.75 -11.43
N ASN A 124 17.28 9.59 -10.44
CA ASN A 124 17.52 10.06 -9.07
C ASN A 124 17.73 8.92 -8.09
N ASN A 125 18.72 8.06 -8.35
CA ASN A 125 19.03 6.94 -7.47
C ASN A 125 19.56 7.41 -6.10
N LEU A 126 18.88 6.99 -5.02
CA LEU A 126 19.33 7.19 -3.65
C LEU A 126 20.75 6.64 -3.47
N LYS A 127 21.69 7.54 -3.18
CA LYS A 127 23.10 7.18 -2.98
C LYS A 127 23.30 6.68 -1.56
N ILE A 128 24.18 5.70 -1.39
CA ILE A 128 24.51 5.12 -0.09
C ILE A 128 24.94 6.18 0.96
N PRO A 129 25.71 7.24 0.63
CA PRO A 129 25.99 8.32 1.57
C PRO A 129 24.74 9.05 2.10
N GLN A 130 23.70 9.25 1.27
CA GLN A 130 22.44 9.88 1.72
C GLN A 130 21.71 8.97 2.70
N VAL A 131 21.68 7.67 2.40
CA VAL A 131 21.08 6.64 3.26
C VAL A 131 21.81 6.57 4.60
N LEU A 132 23.15 6.58 4.61
CA LEU A 132 23.96 6.65 5.82
C LEU A 132 23.63 7.88 6.65
N GLY A 133 23.55 9.06 6.02
CA GLY A 133 23.23 10.31 6.71
C GLY A 133 21.86 10.28 7.38
N ILE A 134 20.86 9.67 6.76
CA ILE A 134 19.52 9.50 7.35
C ILE A 134 19.55 8.48 8.50
N LEU A 135 20.16 7.32 8.27
CA LEU A 135 20.26 6.27 9.29
C LEU A 135 20.95 6.78 10.56
N GLN A 136 22.02 7.56 10.43
CA GLN A 136 22.73 8.16 11.57
C GLN A 136 21.88 9.19 12.33
N ARG A 137 20.93 9.85 11.65
CA ARG A 137 20.01 10.81 12.29
C ARG A 137 18.88 10.11 13.04
N ILE A 138 18.34 9.03 12.47
CA ILE A 138 17.22 8.28 13.05
C ILE A 138 17.70 7.36 14.17
N ASP A 139 18.79 6.63 13.94
CA ASP A 139 19.38 5.69 14.89
C ASP A 139 20.84 6.05 15.17
N LYS A 140 21.02 6.84 16.22
CA LYS A 140 22.34 7.30 16.69
C LYS A 140 23.15 6.20 17.38
N LYS A 141 22.53 5.07 17.74
CA LYS A 141 23.20 4.01 18.53
C LYS A 141 23.90 3.00 17.65
N SER A 142 23.38 2.76 16.44
CA SER A 142 23.93 1.77 15.52
C SER A 142 24.97 2.38 14.57
N VAL A 143 26.04 1.62 14.33
CA VAL A 143 27.07 1.99 13.35
C VAL A 143 26.73 1.35 12.02
N TYR A 144 26.34 2.18 11.05
CA TYR A 144 26.03 1.74 9.70
C TYR A 144 27.25 1.90 8.79
N THR A 145 27.55 0.86 8.01
CA THR A 145 28.60 0.87 6.99
C THR A 145 28.01 0.63 5.61
N HIS A 146 28.75 0.99 4.57
CA HIS A 146 28.36 0.71 3.19
C HIS A 146 28.03 -0.78 2.96
N LYS A 147 28.83 -1.69 3.54
CA LYS A 147 28.60 -3.14 3.43
C LYS A 147 27.28 -3.57 4.08
N ILE A 148 26.95 -2.99 5.24
CA ILE A 148 25.69 -3.28 5.95
C ILE A 148 24.49 -2.83 5.12
N ILE A 149 24.54 -1.65 4.52
CA ILE A 149 23.44 -1.13 3.69
C ILE A 149 23.19 -2.04 2.48
N VAL A 150 24.24 -2.35 1.71
CA VAL A 150 24.12 -3.21 0.52
C VAL A 150 23.64 -4.61 0.91
N SER A 151 24.18 -5.18 1.99
CA SER A 151 23.75 -6.49 2.47
C SER A 151 22.29 -6.50 2.94
N SER A 152 21.84 -5.43 3.59
CA SER A 152 20.44 -5.31 4.02
C SER A 152 19.50 -5.15 2.83
N GLU A 153 19.87 -4.33 1.85
CA GLU A 153 19.11 -4.15 0.61
C GLU A 153 18.93 -5.48 -0.13
N PHE A 154 20.04 -6.21 -0.33
CA PHE A 154 20.00 -7.53 -0.95
C PHE A 154 19.15 -8.52 -0.16
N LYS A 155 19.24 -8.50 1.18
CA LYS A 155 18.40 -9.34 2.05
C LYS A 155 16.93 -9.05 1.85
N VAL A 156 16.51 -7.78 1.88
CA VAL A 156 15.11 -7.40 1.64
C VAL A 156 14.64 -7.93 0.29
N PHE A 157 15.41 -7.69 -0.78
CA PHE A 157 15.03 -8.09 -2.12
C PHE A 157 14.95 -9.62 -2.29
N LYS A 158 15.88 -10.35 -1.67
CA LYS A 158 15.87 -11.82 -1.65
C LYS A 158 14.69 -12.38 -0.85
N THR A 159 14.36 -11.81 0.31
CA THR A 159 13.26 -12.28 1.17
C THR A 159 11.88 -12.13 0.51
N ILE A 160 11.71 -11.15 -0.38
CA ILE A 160 10.49 -11.02 -1.19
C ILE A 160 10.52 -11.86 -2.49
N GLY A 161 11.53 -12.71 -2.67
CA GLY A 161 11.69 -13.56 -3.85
C GLY A 161 12.03 -12.80 -5.13
N PHE A 162 12.72 -11.66 -5.02
CA PHE A 162 13.06 -10.78 -6.14
C PHE A 162 11.83 -10.22 -6.89
N ARG A 163 10.68 -10.14 -6.21
CA ARG A 163 9.42 -9.63 -6.79
C ARG A 163 8.99 -8.34 -6.10
N MET A 164 9.16 -7.21 -6.81
CA MET A 164 8.72 -5.90 -6.33
C MET A 164 7.19 -5.76 -6.42
N PRO A 165 6.55 -4.99 -5.51
CA PRO A 165 5.15 -4.67 -5.60
C PRO A 165 4.93 -3.64 -6.72
N LEU A 166 4.77 -4.13 -7.94
CA LEU A 166 4.59 -3.29 -9.14
C LEU A 166 3.17 -2.73 -9.26
N CYS A 167 2.19 -3.34 -8.59
CA CYS A 167 0.79 -2.91 -8.60
C CYS A 167 0.51 -2.10 -7.34
N THR A 168 0.89 -0.82 -7.35
CA THR A 168 0.54 0.08 -6.25
C THR A 168 -0.91 0.57 -6.40
N PRO A 169 -1.52 1.09 -5.32
CA PRO A 169 -2.83 1.72 -5.43
C PRO A 169 -2.84 2.88 -6.42
N LEU A 170 -1.73 3.59 -6.60
CA LEU A 170 -1.67 4.70 -7.54
C LEU A 170 -1.75 4.21 -9.00
N ASN A 171 -1.05 3.13 -9.36
CA ASN A 171 -1.20 2.52 -10.68
C ASN A 171 -2.63 2.04 -10.94
N CYS A 172 -3.27 1.47 -9.90
CA CYS A 172 -4.68 1.09 -9.97
C CYS A 172 -5.58 2.31 -10.20
N ILE A 173 -5.33 3.41 -9.49
CA ILE A 173 -6.06 4.68 -9.66
C ILE A 173 -5.88 5.22 -11.08
N GLU A 174 -4.66 5.25 -11.61
CA GLU A 174 -4.41 5.74 -12.98
C GLU A 174 -5.18 4.95 -14.03
N ILE A 175 -5.18 3.61 -13.92
CA ILE A 175 -5.90 2.73 -14.84
C ILE A 175 -7.42 2.93 -14.69
N LEU A 176 -7.93 3.00 -13.46
CA LEU A 176 -9.35 3.21 -13.21
C LEU A 176 -9.82 4.62 -13.63
N LEU A 177 -9.00 5.66 -13.47
CA LEU A 177 -9.28 7.01 -13.97
C LEU A 177 -9.35 7.04 -15.49
N ALA A 178 -8.46 6.33 -16.19
CA ALA A 178 -8.52 6.18 -17.64
C ALA A 178 -9.78 5.42 -18.05
N ALA A 179 -10.06 4.27 -17.43
CA ALA A 179 -11.23 3.45 -17.74
C ALA A 179 -12.56 4.17 -17.45
N THR A 180 -12.61 5.06 -16.46
CA THR A 180 -13.82 5.85 -16.13
C THR A 180 -13.95 7.14 -16.93
N GLY A 181 -12.92 7.55 -17.68
CA GLY A 181 -12.89 8.85 -18.38
C GLY A 181 -12.68 10.05 -17.45
N LEU A 182 -12.29 9.81 -16.20
CA LEU A 182 -12.04 10.87 -15.20
C LEU A 182 -10.60 11.39 -15.24
N LYS A 183 -9.72 10.75 -16.02
CA LYS A 183 -8.30 11.11 -16.12
C LYS A 183 -8.07 12.59 -16.49
N ASP A 184 -8.87 13.12 -17.42
CA ASP A 184 -8.74 14.50 -17.90
C ASP A 184 -9.46 15.52 -16.99
N THR A 185 -10.09 15.04 -15.91
CA THR A 185 -10.75 15.93 -14.96
C THR A 185 -9.69 16.71 -14.16
N PRO A 186 -9.73 18.05 -14.20
CA PRO A 186 -8.72 18.86 -13.52
C PRO A 186 -8.71 18.57 -12.02
N ARG A 187 -7.50 18.51 -11.44
CA ARG A 187 -7.24 18.21 -10.02
C ARG A 187 -7.58 16.80 -9.55
N MET A 188 -8.19 15.95 -10.37
CA MET A 188 -8.58 14.60 -9.96
C MET A 188 -7.37 13.75 -9.53
N GLN A 189 -6.30 13.77 -10.32
CA GLN A 189 -5.06 13.05 -9.98
C GLN A 189 -4.46 13.52 -8.66
N GLU A 190 -4.26 14.83 -8.49
CA GLU A 190 -3.72 15.41 -7.25
C GLU A 190 -4.57 15.04 -6.03
N LEU A 191 -5.89 15.20 -6.15
CA LEU A 191 -6.84 14.87 -5.09
C LEU A 191 -6.80 13.39 -4.72
N THR A 192 -6.74 12.49 -5.71
CA THR A 192 -6.64 11.05 -5.43
C THR A 192 -5.35 10.68 -4.69
N VAL A 193 -4.24 11.39 -4.95
CA VAL A 193 -2.99 11.20 -4.21
C VAL A 193 -3.13 11.70 -2.78
N ASP A 194 -3.73 12.87 -2.56
CA ASP A 194 -3.93 13.44 -1.22
C ASP A 194 -4.86 12.56 -0.37
N LEU A 195 -5.94 12.05 -0.98
CA LEU A 195 -6.87 11.10 -0.34
C LEU A 195 -6.19 9.76 -0.04
N LEU A 196 -5.28 9.30 -0.90
CA LEU A 196 -4.51 8.09 -0.66
C LEU A 196 -3.50 8.29 0.48
N ASP A 197 -2.88 9.47 0.56
CA ASP A 197 -1.99 9.83 1.67
C ASP A 197 -2.74 9.82 3.01
N LEU A 198 -3.92 10.44 3.05
CA LEU A 198 -4.84 10.40 4.19
C LEU A 198 -5.22 8.95 4.56
N PHE A 199 -5.59 8.15 3.56
CA PHE A 199 -5.98 6.76 3.77
C PHE A 199 -4.87 5.99 4.50
N TYR A 200 -3.61 6.09 4.06
CA TYR A 200 -2.52 5.36 4.69
C TYR A 200 -2.24 5.82 6.12
N LEU A 201 -2.41 7.11 6.42
CA LEU A 201 -2.29 7.65 7.77
C LEU A 201 -3.42 7.21 8.70
N GLN A 202 -4.63 7.02 8.16
CA GLN A 202 -5.82 6.66 8.93
C GLN A 202 -6.31 5.22 8.72
N ARG A 203 -5.53 4.39 8.03
CA ARG A 203 -5.91 3.05 7.53
C ARG A 203 -6.64 2.21 8.56
N LYS A 204 -6.08 2.11 9.77
CA LYS A 204 -6.65 1.31 10.86
C LYS A 204 -8.04 1.80 11.30
N LYS A 205 -8.24 3.12 11.37
CA LYS A 205 -9.52 3.73 11.74
C LYS A 205 -10.55 3.51 10.64
N ILE A 206 -10.15 3.73 9.38
CA ILE A 206 -11.01 3.55 8.21
C ILE A 206 -11.55 2.12 8.13
N TYR A 207 -10.68 1.10 8.20
CA TYR A 207 -11.14 -0.29 8.14
C TYR A 207 -11.93 -0.72 9.38
N SER A 208 -11.65 -0.15 10.55
CA SER A 208 -12.49 -0.39 11.73
C SER A 208 -13.91 0.15 11.54
N HIS A 209 -14.07 1.31 10.89
CA HIS A 209 -15.38 1.87 10.57
C HIS A 209 -16.07 1.06 9.46
N LEU A 210 -15.33 0.68 8.42
CA LEU A 210 -15.86 -0.14 7.31
C LEU A 210 -16.38 -1.48 7.84
N GLN A 211 -15.64 -2.11 8.74
CA GLN A 211 -16.08 -3.34 9.41
C GLN A 211 -17.39 -3.13 10.18
N CYS A 212 -17.49 -2.06 10.97
CA CYS A 212 -18.72 -1.75 11.70
C CYS A 212 -19.91 -1.49 10.77
N LEU A 213 -19.71 -0.86 9.61
CA LEU A 213 -20.77 -0.63 8.62
C LEU A 213 -21.21 -1.94 7.95
N ILE A 214 -20.28 -2.77 7.51
CA ILE A 214 -20.59 -4.01 6.76
C ILE A 214 -21.17 -5.09 7.68
N GLN A 215 -20.58 -5.28 8.87
CA GLN A 215 -20.89 -6.41 9.75
C GLN A 215 -21.80 -6.01 10.94
N GLY A 216 -21.89 -4.71 11.27
CA GLY A 216 -22.58 -4.25 12.49
C GLY A 216 -21.82 -4.54 13.79
N TYR A 217 -20.67 -5.21 13.72
CA TYR A 217 -19.82 -5.56 14.86
C TYR A 217 -18.36 -5.79 14.43
N ILE A 218 -17.45 -5.85 15.41
CA ILE A 218 -16.03 -6.20 15.20
C ILE A 218 -15.91 -7.71 15.02
N ALA A 219 -15.30 -8.17 13.91
CA ALA A 219 -15.10 -9.58 13.57
C ALA A 219 -14.56 -10.38 14.76
N ARG A 220 -15.25 -11.47 15.07
CA ARG A 220 -14.95 -12.31 16.23
C ARG A 220 -14.31 -13.63 15.81
N ASN A 221 -14.74 -14.21 14.70
CA ASN A 221 -14.22 -15.47 14.20
C ASN A 221 -13.04 -15.24 13.20
N ILE A 222 -12.33 -16.34 12.89
CA ILE A 222 -11.13 -16.29 12.02
C ILE A 222 -11.52 -16.03 10.56
N GLU A 223 -12.66 -16.56 10.11
CA GLU A 223 -13.15 -16.40 8.74
C GLU A 223 -13.51 -14.96 8.41
N GLU A 224 -14.23 -14.27 9.30
CA GLU A 224 -14.56 -12.84 9.19
C GLU A 224 -13.28 -11.99 9.16
N LYS A 225 -12.28 -12.34 9.98
CA LYS A 225 -10.97 -11.65 9.98
C LYS A 225 -10.23 -11.85 8.66
N ARG A 226 -10.24 -13.06 8.10
CA ARG A 226 -9.64 -13.34 6.79
C ARG A 226 -10.36 -12.64 5.65
N SER A 227 -11.70 -12.61 5.69
CA SER A 227 -12.50 -11.86 4.72
C SER A 227 -12.18 -10.36 4.77
N LEU A 228 -12.01 -9.79 5.98
CA LEU A 228 -11.59 -8.40 6.12
C LEU A 228 -10.16 -8.19 5.59
N MET A 229 -9.22 -9.06 5.94
CA MET A 229 -7.83 -9.00 5.44
C MET A 229 -7.74 -9.07 3.91
N THR A 230 -8.61 -9.86 3.29
CA THR A 230 -8.76 -9.99 1.83
C THR A 230 -9.16 -8.64 1.23
N LEU A 231 -10.23 -8.03 1.76
CA LEU A 231 -10.69 -6.71 1.34
C LEU A 231 -9.65 -5.61 1.59
N GLU A 232 -8.97 -5.68 2.73
CA GLU A 232 -7.89 -4.79 3.16
C GLU A 232 -6.65 -4.81 2.26
N SER A 233 -6.46 -5.91 1.53
CA SER A 233 -5.35 -6.13 0.62
C SER A 233 -5.70 -5.81 -0.84
N ASN A 234 -6.98 -5.63 -1.13
CA ASN A 234 -7.46 -5.38 -2.48
C ASN A 234 -7.17 -3.92 -2.87
N VAL A 235 -6.09 -3.70 -3.63
CA VAL A 235 -5.66 -2.37 -4.07
C VAL A 235 -6.57 -1.76 -5.14
N LEU A 236 -7.29 -2.57 -5.93
CA LEU A 236 -8.31 -2.09 -6.85
C LEU A 236 -9.52 -1.53 -6.10
N PHE A 237 -9.96 -2.21 -5.04
CA PHE A 237 -11.01 -1.73 -4.13
C PHE A 237 -10.66 -0.38 -3.52
N LEU A 238 -9.44 -0.25 -3.01
CA LEU A 238 -8.94 1.01 -2.48
C LEU A 238 -8.92 2.10 -3.55
N GLY A 239 -8.36 1.81 -4.73
CA GLY A 239 -8.28 2.77 -5.83
C GLY A 239 -9.66 3.26 -6.29
N ALA A 240 -10.62 2.35 -6.47
CA ALA A 240 -11.99 2.70 -6.82
C ALA A 240 -12.67 3.56 -5.74
N SER A 241 -12.46 3.25 -4.47
CA SER A 241 -13.04 4.00 -3.35
C SER A 241 -12.45 5.41 -3.24
N VAL A 242 -11.15 5.56 -3.48
CA VAL A 242 -10.45 6.86 -3.51
C VAL A 242 -10.94 7.70 -4.69
N ILE A 243 -11.10 7.11 -5.88
CA ILE A 243 -11.67 7.79 -7.05
C ILE A 243 -13.09 8.26 -6.75
N LEU A 244 -13.95 7.38 -6.25
CA LEU A 244 -15.33 7.74 -5.92
C LEU A 244 -15.38 8.88 -4.89
N CYS A 245 -14.56 8.81 -3.84
CA CYS A 245 -14.43 9.90 -2.86
C CYS A 245 -13.99 11.22 -3.53
N GLY A 246 -13.03 11.15 -4.46
CA GLY A 246 -12.56 12.31 -5.22
C GLY A 246 -13.68 13.02 -6.00
N THR A 247 -14.65 12.26 -6.53
CA THR A 247 -15.80 12.85 -7.25
C THR A 247 -16.67 13.75 -6.37
N PHE A 248 -16.73 13.48 -5.05
CA PHE A 248 -17.51 14.28 -4.11
C PHE A 248 -16.93 15.69 -3.91
N PHE A 249 -15.59 15.81 -3.87
CA PHE A 249 -14.91 17.09 -3.72
C PHE A 249 -14.90 17.93 -5.00
N LEU A 250 -15.04 17.30 -6.16
CA LEU A 250 -15.08 17.99 -7.46
C LEU A 250 -16.50 18.45 -7.85
N TYR A 251 -17.47 18.32 -6.95
CA TYR A 251 -18.88 18.71 -7.17
C TYR A 251 -19.47 18.12 -8.45
N ILE A 252 -19.08 16.88 -8.78
CA ILE A 252 -19.66 16.15 -9.91
C ILE A 252 -21.15 15.90 -9.60
N LYS A 253 -22.02 16.05 -10.60
CA LYS A 253 -23.47 15.86 -10.44
C LYS A 253 -23.75 14.45 -9.89
N SER A 254 -24.70 14.35 -8.94
CA SER A 254 -25.06 13.08 -8.28
C SER A 254 -25.35 11.95 -9.27
N GLU A 255 -26.08 12.23 -10.35
CA GLU A 255 -26.39 11.24 -11.39
C GLU A 255 -25.14 10.67 -12.07
N THR A 256 -24.12 11.51 -12.28
CA THR A 256 -22.85 11.09 -12.88
C THR A 256 -22.01 10.28 -11.90
N VAL A 257 -22.06 10.62 -10.61
CA VAL A 257 -21.40 9.87 -9.53
C VAL A 257 -21.96 8.45 -9.43
N ASP A 258 -23.27 8.27 -9.54
CA ASP A 258 -23.90 6.94 -9.53
C ASP A 258 -23.42 6.07 -10.70
N VAL A 259 -23.35 6.66 -11.90
CA VAL A 259 -22.83 5.98 -13.10
C VAL A 259 -21.36 5.58 -12.92
N ILE A 260 -20.54 6.48 -12.36
CA ILE A 260 -19.12 6.19 -12.06
C ILE A 260 -19.01 5.05 -11.04
N ALA A 261 -19.80 5.07 -9.97
CA ALA A 261 -19.79 4.03 -8.94
C ALA A 261 -20.15 2.65 -9.51
N ILE A 262 -21.19 2.59 -10.36
CA ILE A 262 -21.59 1.35 -11.04
C ILE A 262 -20.47 0.87 -11.98
N LYS A 263 -19.87 1.77 -12.75
CA LYS A 263 -18.76 1.43 -13.66
C LYS A 263 -17.56 0.88 -12.89
N LEU A 264 -17.15 1.55 -11.80
CA LEU A 264 -16.06 1.08 -10.94
C LEU A 264 -16.36 -0.30 -10.34
N SER A 265 -17.59 -0.52 -9.87
CA SER A 265 -18.06 -1.80 -9.34
C SER A 265 -17.93 -2.93 -10.36
N GLN A 266 -18.27 -2.68 -11.62
CA GLN A 266 -18.13 -3.63 -12.72
C GLN A 266 -16.67 -3.93 -13.06
N LEU A 267 -15.81 -2.91 -13.09
CA LEU A 267 -14.38 -3.06 -13.44
C LEU A 267 -13.59 -3.89 -12.41
N ILE A 268 -13.95 -3.81 -11.13
CA ILE A 268 -13.20 -4.45 -10.04
C ILE A 268 -13.90 -5.69 -9.46
N ASP A 269 -15.10 -6.02 -9.94
CA ASP A 269 -15.93 -7.14 -9.45
C ASP A 269 -16.22 -7.08 -7.93
N ILE A 270 -16.61 -5.90 -7.45
CA ILE A 270 -16.98 -5.67 -6.04
C ILE A 270 -18.33 -4.96 -5.97
N LYS A 271 -19.16 -5.32 -4.97
CA LYS A 271 -20.46 -4.68 -4.73
C LYS A 271 -20.32 -3.17 -4.61
N VAL A 272 -21.13 -2.44 -5.37
CA VAL A 272 -21.15 -0.96 -5.39
C VAL A 272 -21.31 -0.35 -3.99
N ASN A 273 -22.12 -0.96 -3.12
CA ASN A 273 -22.33 -0.50 -1.74
C ASN A 273 -21.02 -0.47 -0.93
N ASN A 274 -20.14 -1.45 -1.10
CA ASN A 274 -18.87 -1.48 -0.37
C ASN A 274 -17.96 -0.31 -0.80
N ILE A 275 -18.00 0.06 -2.08
CA ILE A 275 -17.23 1.19 -2.63
C ILE A 275 -17.79 2.50 -2.06
N TRP A 276 -19.12 2.64 -2.01
CA TRP A 276 -19.79 3.78 -1.39
C TRP A 276 -19.48 3.93 0.09
N ASP A 277 -19.57 2.84 0.86
CA ASP A 277 -19.27 2.86 2.30
C ASP A 277 -17.84 3.33 2.56
N MET A 278 -16.88 2.79 1.81
CA MET A 278 -15.47 3.18 1.92
C MET A 278 -15.23 4.64 1.50
N ALA A 279 -15.83 5.08 0.39
CA ALA A 279 -15.71 6.45 -0.09
C ALA A 279 -16.32 7.47 0.90
N ASN A 280 -17.47 7.15 1.49
CA ASN A 280 -18.13 8.00 2.49
C ASN A 280 -17.33 8.07 3.80
N ILE A 281 -16.72 6.95 4.23
CA ILE A 281 -15.80 6.96 5.37
C ILE A 281 -14.60 7.87 5.06
N LEU A 282 -13.98 7.72 3.89
CA LEU A 282 -12.85 8.56 3.47
C LEU A 282 -13.21 10.05 3.44
N LEU A 283 -14.38 10.40 2.88
CA LEU A 283 -14.90 11.77 2.88
C LEU A 283 -15.06 12.30 4.31
N THR A 284 -15.66 11.51 5.19
CA THR A 284 -15.86 11.90 6.60
C THR A 284 -14.52 12.15 7.31
N MET A 285 -13.52 11.32 7.04
CA MET A 285 -12.18 11.50 7.59
C MET A 285 -11.49 12.76 7.04
N ALA A 286 -11.64 13.02 5.75
CA ALA A 286 -11.03 14.17 5.08
C ALA A 286 -11.64 15.50 5.51
N ILE A 287 -12.92 15.53 5.91
CA ILE A 287 -13.58 16.73 6.46
C ILE A 287 -13.23 16.97 7.94
N GLN A 288 -12.82 15.92 8.66
CA GLN A 288 -12.50 15.99 10.09
C GLN A 288 -11.05 16.40 10.39
N GLU A 289 -10.15 16.34 9.40
CA GLU A 289 -8.78 16.90 9.47
C GLU A 289 -8.76 18.39 9.09
#